data_AF-A0A821N6W1-F1
#
_entry.id   AF-A0A821N6W1-F1
#
_cell.length_a   1.000
_cell.length_b   1.000
_cell.length_c   1.000
_cell.angle_alpha   90.00
_cell.angle_beta   90.00
_cell.angle_gamma   90.00
#
_symmetry.space_group_name_H-M   'P 1'
#
loop_
_entity.id
_entity.type
_entity.pdbx_description
1 polymer ?
#
loop_
_entity_poly.entity_id
_entity_poly.type
_entity_poly.pdbx_seq_one_letter_code
_entity_poly.pdbx_strand_id
1 'polypeptide(L)'
;MSRYQFELYHENISLTTNIRPRIPQTSLSTVDRAKLKSLLVRMNHYEIVHSLGLLDNIFTYLCNIDDDLSNINIQTFVEQYMNTSACLNEDIFRRPPFSTILLINIIALYELIEEVAFDIVLRKHVK
;
A
#
# COMPACT_ATOMS: atom_id res chain seq x y z
N MET A 1 -1.33 -20.70 -17.84
CA MET A 1 -0.59 -19.54 -17.29
C MET A 1 -1.20 -19.17 -15.93
N SER A 2 -0.89 -19.90 -14.85
CA SER A 2 -1.51 -19.67 -13.52
C SER A 2 -0.51 -19.66 -12.35
N ARG A 3 0.79 -19.46 -12.61
CA ARG A 3 1.82 -19.41 -11.56
C ARG A 3 2.11 -17.98 -11.07
N TYR A 4 1.95 -16.99 -11.95
CA TYR A 4 2.32 -15.60 -11.67
C TYR A 4 1.50 -14.95 -10.53
N GLN A 5 0.22 -15.30 -10.39
CA GLN A 5 -0.62 -14.79 -9.29
C GLN A 5 -0.25 -15.38 -7.91
N PHE A 6 0.25 -16.62 -7.87
CA PHE A 6 0.68 -17.27 -6.62
C PHE A 6 2.07 -16.82 -6.18
N GLU A 7 2.98 -16.56 -7.13
CA GLU A 7 4.32 -16.05 -6.83
C GLU A 7 4.25 -14.64 -6.20
N LEU A 8 3.44 -13.73 -6.75
CA LEU A 8 3.19 -12.40 -6.18
C LEU A 8 2.58 -12.47 -4.77
N TYR A 9 1.66 -13.41 -4.52
CA TYR A 9 1.05 -13.56 -3.20
C TYR A 9 2.06 -14.03 -2.14
N HIS A 10 2.98 -14.92 -2.50
CA HIS A 10 4.07 -15.36 -1.61
C HIS A 10 5.08 -14.24 -1.34
N GLU A 11 5.43 -13.45 -2.35
CA GLU A 11 6.32 -12.28 -2.19
C GLU A 11 5.68 -11.22 -1.28
N ASN A 12 4.39 -10.95 -1.41
CA ASN A 12 3.69 -9.96 -0.58
C ASN A 12 3.55 -10.40 0.89
N ILE A 13 3.31 -11.69 1.14
CA ILE A 13 3.36 -12.26 2.50
C ILE A 13 4.77 -12.12 3.09
N SER A 14 5.81 -12.33 2.28
CA SER A 14 7.20 -12.17 2.72
C SER A 14 7.51 -10.72 3.09
N LEU A 15 7.13 -9.76 2.24
CA LEU A 15 7.37 -8.33 2.46
C LEU A 15 6.66 -7.82 3.72
N THR A 16 5.36 -8.12 3.88
CA THR A 16 4.60 -7.72 5.07
C THR A 16 5.15 -8.36 6.35
N THR A 17 5.60 -9.62 6.29
CA THR A 17 6.23 -10.32 7.43
C THR A 17 7.58 -9.70 7.80
N ASN A 18 8.36 -9.24 6.81
CA ASN A 18 9.66 -8.62 7.03
C ASN A 18 9.57 -7.19 7.60
N ILE A 19 8.47 -6.47 7.36
CA ILE A 19 8.25 -5.11 7.87
C ILE A 19 7.80 -5.12 9.34
N ARG A 20 6.92 -6.04 9.74
CA ARG A 20 6.37 -6.15 11.10
C ARG A 20 7.41 -6.10 12.24
N PRO A 21 8.56 -6.78 12.15
CA PRO A 21 9.58 -6.70 13.21
C PRO A 21 10.34 -5.36 13.23
N ARG A 22 10.29 -4.57 12.14
CA ARG A 22 11.01 -3.30 12.02
C ARG A 22 10.17 -2.10 12.39
N ILE A 23 8.91 -2.09 11.96
CA ILE A 23 7.97 -1.00 12.20
C ILE A 23 6.73 -1.58 12.89
N PRO A 24 6.41 -1.19 14.13
CA PRO A 24 5.23 -1.67 14.83
C PRO A 24 3.95 -1.35 14.06
N GLN A 25 3.33 -2.38 13.47
CA GLN A 25 2.15 -2.19 12.64
C GLN A 25 0.89 -2.06 13.50
N THR A 26 0.06 -1.09 13.16
CA THR A 26 -1.20 -0.78 13.84
C THR A 26 -2.33 -0.64 12.82
N SER A 27 -3.54 -0.94 13.26
CA SER A 27 -4.73 -0.81 12.44
C SER A 27 -5.03 0.66 12.11
N LEU A 28 -5.56 0.90 10.91
CA LEU A 28 -6.15 2.20 10.57
C LEU A 28 -7.32 2.52 11.50
N SER A 29 -7.49 3.80 11.84
CA SER A 29 -8.68 4.26 12.56
C SER A 29 -9.94 3.99 11.71
N THR A 30 -11.08 3.79 12.36
CA THR A 30 -12.36 3.58 11.65
C THR A 30 -12.68 4.73 10.70
N VAL A 31 -12.33 5.96 11.09
CA VAL A 31 -12.54 7.17 10.29
C VAL A 31 -11.66 7.16 9.04
N ASP A 32 -10.37 6.84 9.19
CA ASP A 32 -9.43 6.84 8.07
C ASP A 32 -9.70 5.68 7.13
N ARG A 33 -10.01 4.50 7.67
CA ARG A 33 -10.45 3.34 6.87
C ARG A 33 -11.69 3.66 6.04
N ALA A 34 -12.69 4.33 6.61
CA ALA A 34 -13.89 4.72 5.88
C ALA A 34 -13.59 5.74 4.76
N LYS A 35 -12.76 6.75 5.05
CA LYS A 35 -12.33 7.74 4.04
C LYS A 35 -11.56 7.08 2.90
N LEU A 36 -10.56 6.27 3.22
CA LEU A 36 -9.75 5.53 2.24
C LEU A 36 -10.63 4.61 1.39
N LYS A 37 -11.49 3.80 2.02
CA LYS A 37 -12.39 2.89 1.29
C LYS A 37 -13.32 3.65 0.35
N SER A 38 -13.86 4.80 0.77
CA SER A 38 -14.72 5.64 -0.08
C SER A 38 -14.00 6.15 -1.35
N LEU A 39 -12.69 6.37 -1.28
CA LEU A 39 -11.88 6.80 -2.43
C LEU A 39 -11.47 5.62 -3.30
N LEU A 40 -11.03 4.52 -2.69
CA LEU A 40 -10.61 3.31 -3.40
C LEU A 40 -11.74 2.72 -4.25
N VAL A 41 -12.99 2.74 -3.77
CA VAL A 41 -14.14 2.24 -4.54
C VAL A 41 -14.42 3.10 -5.79
N ARG A 42 -13.96 4.35 -5.82
CA ARG A 42 -14.11 5.25 -6.97
C ARG A 42 -12.95 5.14 -7.97
N MET A 43 -11.85 4.49 -7.58
CA MET A 43 -10.70 4.27 -8.45
C MET A 43 -11.00 3.22 -9.51
N ASN A 44 -10.42 3.41 -10.69
CA ASN A 44 -10.46 2.42 -11.74
C ASN A 44 -9.45 1.28 -11.47
N HIS A 45 -9.55 0.20 -12.23
CA HIS A 45 -8.70 -0.97 -12.03
C HIS A 45 -7.20 -0.66 -12.17
N TYR A 46 -6.82 0.22 -13.11
CA TYR A 46 -5.43 0.62 -13.30
C TYR A 46 -4.91 1.39 -12.08
N GLU A 47 -5.68 2.33 -11.55
CA GLU A 47 -5.31 3.11 -10.35
C GLU A 47 -5.10 2.21 -9.12
N ILE A 48 -5.94 1.18 -8.95
CA ILE A 48 -5.81 0.22 -7.84
C ILE A 48 -4.56 -0.64 -7.99
N VAL A 49 -4.35 -1.24 -9.17
CA VAL A 49 -3.15 -2.05 -9.44
C VAL A 49 -1.88 -1.21 -9.29
N HIS A 50 -1.91 0.03 -9.77
CA HIS A 50 -0.81 0.96 -9.62
C HIS A 50 -0.53 1.27 -8.14
N SER A 51 -1.57 1.51 -7.34
CA SER A 51 -1.43 1.75 -5.90
C SER A 51 -0.80 0.56 -5.16
N LEU A 52 -1.17 -0.67 -5.52
CA LEU A 52 -0.54 -1.88 -4.96
C LEU A 52 0.94 -1.95 -5.33
N GLY A 53 1.28 -1.77 -6.61
CA GLY A 53 2.69 -1.81 -7.04
C GLY A 53 3.55 -0.70 -6.39
N LEU A 54 2.98 0.47 -6.13
CA LEU A 54 3.67 1.51 -5.36
C LEU A 54 3.90 1.11 -3.90
N LEU A 55 2.95 0.40 -3.27
CA LEU A 55 3.14 -0.13 -1.91
C LEU A 55 4.20 -1.22 -1.87
N ASP A 56 4.27 -2.08 -2.89
CA ASP A 56 5.31 -3.11 -2.99
C ASP A 56 6.71 -2.48 -3.07
N ASN A 57 6.84 -1.36 -3.78
CA ASN A 57 8.07 -0.56 -3.80
C ASN A 57 8.40 0.01 -2.41
N ILE A 58 7.41 0.61 -1.73
CA ILE A 58 7.57 1.13 -0.36
C ILE A 58 8.04 -0.01 0.56
N PHE A 59 7.39 -1.15 0.51
CA PHE A 59 7.72 -2.34 1.29
C PHE A 59 9.14 -2.83 1.04
N THR A 60 9.54 -2.88 -0.23
CA THR A 60 10.90 -3.27 -0.62
C THR A 60 11.94 -2.33 -0.02
N TYR A 61 11.69 -1.02 -0.03
CA TYR A 61 12.60 -0.06 0.62
C TYR A 61 12.62 -0.22 2.14
N LEU A 62 11.45 -0.35 2.78
CA LEU A 62 11.36 -0.58 4.23
C LEU A 62 12.10 -1.84 4.68
N CYS A 63 12.17 -2.86 3.82
CA CYS A 63 12.94 -4.09 4.06
C CYS A 63 14.47 -3.92 3.90
N ASN A 64 14.96 -2.78 3.40
CA ASN A 64 16.38 -2.55 3.15
C ASN A 64 17.00 -1.43 3.99
N ILE A 65 16.21 -0.78 4.84
CA ILE A 65 16.66 0.31 5.72
C ILE A 65 16.50 -0.09 7.19
N ASP A 66 17.41 0.43 8.03
CA ASP A 66 17.47 0.19 9.48
C ASP A 66 17.05 1.42 10.31
N ASP A 67 16.52 2.46 9.66
CA ASP A 67 16.08 3.68 10.33
C ASP A 67 14.73 3.49 11.06
N ASP A 68 14.55 4.16 12.20
CA ASP A 68 13.26 4.23 12.88
C ASP A 68 12.33 5.21 12.14
N LEU A 69 11.43 4.66 11.33
CA LEU A 69 10.47 5.42 10.52
C LEU A 69 9.04 5.37 11.07
N SER A 70 8.86 4.96 12.32
CA SER A 70 7.54 4.69 12.90
C SER A 70 6.58 5.90 12.83
N ASN A 71 7.10 7.11 13.00
CA ASN A 71 6.29 8.33 13.03
C ASN A 71 6.27 9.12 11.71
N ILE A 72 6.78 8.51 10.64
CA ILE A 72 6.85 9.15 9.33
C ILE A 72 5.59 8.77 8.54
N ASN A 73 5.02 9.74 7.84
CA ASN A 73 3.92 9.50 6.91
C ASN A 73 4.42 9.08 5.53
N ILE A 74 3.56 8.46 4.73
CA ILE A 74 3.90 7.95 3.39
C ILE A 74 4.52 9.04 2.52
N GLN A 75 3.97 10.27 2.55
CA GLN A 75 4.49 11.36 1.72
C GLN A 75 5.92 11.71 2.10
N THR A 76 6.18 11.97 3.38
CA THR A 76 7.51 12.29 3.89
C THR A 76 8.49 11.16 3.61
N PHE A 77 8.06 9.90 3.73
CA PHE A 77 8.89 8.75 3.37
C PHE A 77 9.28 8.75 1.89
N VAL A 78 8.30 8.89 1.02
CA VAL A 78 8.51 8.91 -0.44
C VAL A 78 9.43 10.07 -0.84
N GLU A 79 9.21 11.26 -0.28
CA GLU A 79 10.00 12.45 -0.58
C GLU A 79 11.43 12.36 -0.03
N GLN A 80 11.65 11.80 1.16
CA GLN A 80 12.99 11.78 1.77
C GLN A 80 13.83 10.59 1.32
N TYR A 81 13.22 9.41 1.17
CA TYR A 81 13.93 8.15 1.01
C TYR A 81 13.82 7.54 -0.40
N MET A 82 12.79 7.92 -1.16
CA MET A 82 12.52 7.31 -2.47
C MET A 82 12.63 8.30 -3.65
N ASN A 83 13.23 9.46 -3.38
CA ASN A 83 13.30 10.69 -4.21
C ASN A 83 13.89 10.51 -5.63
N THR A 84 14.29 9.30 -6.02
CA THR A 84 14.95 8.97 -7.30
C THR A 84 14.20 7.96 -8.16
N SER A 85 13.12 7.33 -7.66
CA SER A 85 12.38 6.38 -8.50
C SER A 85 11.32 7.11 -9.34
N ALA A 86 11.50 7.10 -10.67
CA ALA A 86 10.52 7.60 -11.63
C ALA A 86 9.13 6.98 -11.46
N CYS A 87 9.01 5.85 -10.74
CA CYS A 87 7.74 5.20 -10.38
C CYS A 87 6.89 6.00 -9.38
N LEU A 88 7.48 6.76 -8.44
CA LEU A 88 6.73 7.45 -7.38
C LEU A 88 6.34 8.89 -7.72
N ASN A 89 6.60 9.33 -8.95
CA ASN A 89 6.16 10.64 -9.42
C ASN A 89 4.65 10.70 -9.70
N GLU A 90 3.93 9.59 -9.50
CA GLU A 90 2.48 9.54 -9.63
C GLU A 90 1.77 10.02 -8.36
N ASP A 91 0.86 10.97 -8.58
CA ASP A 91 0.19 11.81 -7.59
C ASP A 91 -0.61 11.12 -6.47
N ILE A 92 -0.87 9.81 -6.57
CA ILE A 92 -1.83 9.11 -5.68
C ILE A 92 -1.39 9.15 -4.21
N PHE A 93 -0.14 8.84 -3.90
CA PHE A 93 0.36 8.83 -2.52
C PHE A 93 0.87 10.18 -2.01
N ARG A 94 0.88 11.20 -2.89
CA ARG A 94 1.13 12.60 -2.50
C ARG A 94 -0.15 13.34 -2.12
N ARG A 95 -1.33 12.76 -2.38
CA ARG A 95 -2.62 13.39 -2.10
C ARG A 95 -3.28 12.82 -0.84
N PRO A 96 -3.92 13.66 -0.02
CA PRO A 96 -4.76 13.19 1.07
C PRO A 96 -5.88 12.29 0.55
N PRO A 97 -6.27 11.26 1.31
CA PRO A 97 -5.81 10.91 2.65
C PRO A 97 -4.59 9.98 2.67
N PHE A 98 -4.09 9.51 1.53
CA PHE A 98 -2.97 8.55 1.50
C PHE A 98 -1.67 9.18 2.01
N SER A 99 -1.38 10.42 1.61
CA SER A 99 -0.16 11.12 2.03
C SER A 99 -0.02 11.28 3.55
N THR A 100 -1.14 11.35 4.25
CA THR A 100 -1.19 11.55 5.70
C THR A 100 -1.12 10.26 6.52
N ILE A 101 -1.17 9.09 5.88
CA ILE A 101 -1.09 7.80 6.58
C ILE A 101 0.33 7.59 7.11
N LEU A 102 0.44 7.19 8.37
CA LEU A 102 1.72 6.85 8.99
C LEU A 102 2.21 5.49 8.51
N LEU A 103 3.52 5.29 8.43
CA LEU A 103 4.12 4.01 8.04
C LEU A 103 3.77 2.88 9.02
N ILE A 104 3.43 3.18 10.26
CA ILE A 104 2.86 2.20 11.20
C ILE A 104 1.52 1.63 10.74
N ASN A 105 0.83 2.26 9.78
CA ASN A 105 -0.44 1.80 9.22
C ASN A 105 -0.30 1.27 7.79
N ILE A 106 0.92 1.10 7.28
CA ILE A 106 1.16 0.80 5.87
C ILE A 106 0.63 -0.57 5.46
N ILE A 107 0.73 -1.58 6.33
CA ILE A 107 0.18 -2.91 6.06
C ILE A 107 -1.35 -2.85 6.07
N ALA A 108 -1.95 -2.13 7.01
CA ALA A 108 -3.40 -1.97 7.05
C ALA A 108 -3.95 -1.23 5.82
N LEU A 109 -3.17 -0.28 5.26
CA LEU A 109 -3.49 0.36 3.99
C LEU A 109 -3.43 -0.66 2.83
N TYR A 110 -2.36 -1.45 2.76
CA TYR A 110 -2.20 -2.49 1.74
C TYR A 110 -3.37 -3.48 1.74
N GLU A 111 -3.68 -4.05 2.90
CA GLU A 111 -4.80 -4.99 3.07
C GLU A 111 -6.15 -4.38 2.65
N LEU A 112 -6.36 -3.09 2.92
CA LEU A 112 -7.58 -2.38 2.50
C LEU A 112 -7.66 -2.22 0.98
N ILE A 113 -6.54 -1.96 0.31
CA ILE A 113 -6.51 -1.87 -1.16
C ILE A 113 -6.75 -3.23 -1.78
N GLU A 114 -6.16 -4.30 -1.24
CA GLU A 114 -6.44 -5.68 -1.67
C GLU A 114 -7.91 -6.06 -1.47
N GLU A 115 -8.51 -5.73 -0.33
CA GLU A 115 -9.94 -5.94 -0.04
C GLU A 115 -10.81 -5.30 -1.14
N VAL A 116 -10.55 -4.04 -1.47
CA VAL A 116 -11.30 -3.31 -2.50
C VAL A 116 -11.03 -3.86 -3.90
N ALA A 117 -9.78 -4.22 -4.21
CA ALA A 117 -9.41 -4.83 -5.49
C ALA A 117 -10.18 -6.14 -5.71
N PHE A 118 -10.22 -6.99 -4.67
CA PHE A 118 -10.96 -8.25 -4.69
C PHE A 118 -12.46 -8.02 -4.87
N ASP A 119 -13.07 -7.08 -4.13
CA ASP A 119 -14.49 -6.72 -4.26
C ASP A 119 -14.84 -6.29 -5.70
N ILE A 120 -13.98 -5.49 -6.34
CA ILE A 120 -14.19 -5.02 -7.72
C ILE A 120 -14.11 -6.17 -8.71
N VAL A 121 -13.15 -7.08 -8.54
CA VAL A 121 -13.01 -8.26 -9.41
C VAL A 121 -14.20 -9.20 -9.23
N LEU A 122 -14.61 -9.46 -7.99
CA LEU A 122 -15.74 -10.34 -7.66
C LEU A 122 -17.04 -9.80 -8.29
N ARG A 123 -17.33 -8.50 -8.15
CA ARG A 123 -18.50 -7.85 -8.78
C ARG A 123 -18.50 -7.93 -10.30
N LYS A 124 -17.33 -8.02 -10.94
CA LYS A 124 -17.24 -8.19 -12.40
C LYS A 124 -17.53 -9.63 -12.84
N HIS A 125 -17.27 -10.63 -11.98
CA HIS A 125 -17.40 -12.05 -12.30
C HIS A 125 -18.75 -12.65 -11.86
N VAL A 126 -19.41 -12.06 -10.86
CA VAL A 126 -20.78 -12.41 -10.47
C VAL A 126 -21.75 -11.53 -11.26
N LYS A 127 -22.21 -12.04 -12.40
CA LYS A 127 -23.36 -11.50 -13.16
C LYS A 127 -24.43 -12.58 -13.27
#